data_AF-A0A086JM12-F1
#
_entry.id   AF-A0A086JM12-F1
#
_cell.length_a   1.000
_cell.length_b   1.000
_cell.length_c   1.000
_cell.angle_alpha   90.00
_cell.angle_beta   90.00
_cell.angle_gamma   90.00
#
_symmetry.space_group_name_H-M   'P 1'
#
loop_
_entity.id
_entity.type
_entity.pdbx_description
1 polymer ?
#
loop_
_entity_poly.entity_id
_entity_poly.type
_entity_poly.pdbx_seq_one_letter_code
_entity_poly.pdbx_strand_id
1 'polypeptide(L)'
;LVGSQKKTSFSLSSKAGATGSAAGPSASLLCSCEILLLTPVAFRTRALRLLAGKVSLAARVDFFGQSKEGEKGKAMREEIVRALIKAQEPPPAPQKKALPAPDERARPKRGGKKYRRMKEKYELTEVHKQLNRMQFGVEEDQNGLKAKGLGMLGKSIASGRLKIQAKQQKKLQPNSAAGTFFTPSSLRLFLQD
;
A
#
# COMPACT_ATOMS: atom_id res chain seq x y z
N LEU A 1 3.79 -3.15 -26.96
CA LEU A 1 3.84 -4.63 -26.80
C LEU A 1 3.83 -5.24 -28.19
N VAL A 2 5.01 -5.64 -28.70
CA VAL A 2 5.14 -6.18 -30.07
C VAL A 2 4.43 -7.54 -30.15
N GLY A 3 3.59 -7.72 -31.16
CA GLY A 3 2.83 -8.95 -31.40
C GLY A 3 1.53 -9.09 -30.61
N SER A 4 1.18 -8.12 -29.74
CA SER A 4 -0.08 -8.17 -29.00
C SER A 4 -1.29 -8.12 -29.93
N GLN A 5 -2.19 -9.09 -29.79
CA GLN A 5 -3.52 -9.03 -30.38
C GLN A 5 -4.28 -7.80 -29.86
N LYS A 6 -5.08 -7.18 -30.73
CA LYS A 6 -5.97 -6.07 -30.34
C LYS A 6 -7.03 -6.63 -29.40
N LYS A 7 -7.18 -6.00 -28.23
CA LYS A 7 -8.21 -6.39 -27.26
C LYS A 7 -9.57 -5.98 -27.79
N THR A 8 -10.42 -6.95 -28.08
CA THR A 8 -11.82 -6.73 -28.45
C THR A 8 -12.69 -6.83 -27.19
N SER A 9 -13.77 -6.05 -27.13
CA SER A 9 -14.71 -6.03 -25.99
C SER A 9 -15.43 -7.36 -25.76
N PHE A 10 -15.48 -8.23 -26.77
CA PHE A 10 -16.07 -9.57 -26.72
C PHE A 10 -15.15 -10.62 -26.07
N SER A 11 -13.91 -10.27 -25.74
CA SER A 11 -12.97 -11.19 -25.08
C SER A 11 -13.31 -11.34 -23.58
N LEU A 12 -13.93 -12.46 -23.23
CA LEU A 12 -14.14 -12.90 -21.84
C LEU A 12 -12.81 -13.34 -21.22
N SER A 13 -12.03 -12.39 -20.69
CA SER A 13 -10.91 -12.70 -19.79
C SER A 13 -11.07 -11.97 -18.46
N SER A 14 -11.37 -12.72 -17.40
CA SER A 14 -11.33 -12.20 -16.03
C SER A 14 -9.87 -12.11 -15.58
N LYS A 15 -9.48 -10.95 -15.06
CA LYS A 15 -8.11 -10.67 -14.60
C LYS A 15 -7.75 -11.39 -13.29
N ALA A 16 -8.62 -12.27 -12.80
CA ALA A 16 -8.48 -12.94 -11.52
C ALA A 16 -9.16 -14.32 -11.57
N GLY A 17 -8.39 -15.37 -11.29
CA GLY A 17 -8.91 -16.68 -10.89
C GLY A 17 -9.25 -17.64 -12.02
N ALA A 18 -8.23 -18.25 -12.64
CA ALA A 18 -8.38 -19.56 -13.28
C ALA A 18 -7.06 -20.33 -13.18
N THR A 19 -7.04 -21.29 -12.26
CA THR A 19 -6.06 -22.38 -12.21
C THR A 19 -6.24 -23.23 -13.45
N GLY A 20 -5.41 -22.99 -14.47
CA GLY A 20 -5.44 -23.72 -15.74
C GLY A 20 -5.81 -22.80 -16.90
N SER A 21 -4.82 -22.52 -17.76
CA SER A 21 -4.92 -21.81 -19.04
C SER A 21 -4.99 -20.26 -19.02
N ALA A 22 -3.81 -19.69 -19.28
CA ALA A 22 -3.54 -18.52 -20.13
C ALA A 22 -4.21 -17.15 -19.86
N ALA A 23 -4.64 -16.83 -18.64
CA ALA A 23 -4.84 -15.44 -18.24
C ALA A 23 -3.50 -14.77 -17.84
N GLY A 24 -2.70 -14.39 -18.84
CA GLY A 24 -1.40 -13.71 -18.70
C GLY A 24 -1.20 -12.65 -19.80
N PRO A 25 -0.25 -11.71 -19.66
CA PRO A 25 -0.22 -10.44 -20.38
C PRO A 25 -0.26 -10.67 -21.90
N SER A 26 -1.17 -9.97 -22.60
CA SER A 26 -1.15 -9.69 -24.04
C SER A 26 -0.22 -10.60 -24.84
N ALA A 27 -0.76 -11.62 -25.53
CA ALA A 27 -0.02 -12.54 -26.40
C ALA A 27 1.00 -11.77 -27.25
N SER A 28 2.22 -11.64 -26.75
CA SER A 28 3.29 -10.82 -27.31
C SER A 28 4.40 -11.79 -27.67
N LEU A 29 5.22 -11.44 -28.64
CA LEU A 29 6.26 -12.35 -29.15
C LEU A 29 7.21 -12.85 -28.05
N LEU A 30 7.38 -12.07 -26.99
CA LEU A 30 8.19 -12.44 -25.84
C LEU A 30 7.56 -13.57 -25.00
N CYS A 31 6.23 -13.69 -24.98
CA CYS A 31 5.53 -14.71 -24.18
C CYS A 31 5.72 -16.13 -24.71
N SER A 32 6.07 -16.30 -25.98
CA SER A 32 6.39 -17.59 -26.61
C SER A 32 7.87 -17.99 -26.46
N CYS A 33 8.71 -17.19 -25.81
CA CYS A 33 10.11 -17.52 -25.61
C CYS A 33 10.30 -18.71 -24.65
N GLU A 34 11.26 -19.58 -24.96
CA GLU A 34 11.60 -20.79 -24.20
C GLU A 34 11.81 -20.52 -22.69
N ILE A 35 12.57 -19.47 -22.36
CA ILE A 35 12.88 -19.08 -20.96
C ILE A 35 11.59 -18.85 -20.15
N LEU A 36 10.56 -18.26 -20.77
CA LEU A 36 9.29 -17.98 -20.12
C LEU A 36 8.39 -19.21 -20.01
N LEU A 37 8.44 -20.12 -21.00
CA LEU A 37 7.71 -21.38 -20.97
C LEU A 37 8.24 -22.31 -19.89
N LEU A 38 9.57 -22.39 -19.73
CA LEU A 38 10.25 -23.16 -18.68
C LEU A 38 10.00 -22.58 -17.28
N THR A 39 9.72 -21.28 -17.17
CA THR A 39 9.49 -20.63 -15.87
C THR A 39 8.09 -20.96 -15.34
N PRO A 40 7.96 -21.35 -14.05
CA PRO A 40 6.66 -21.56 -13.41
C PRO A 40 5.76 -20.33 -13.49
N VAL A 41 4.45 -20.53 -13.63
CA VAL A 41 3.46 -19.48 -13.93
C VAL A 41 3.53 -18.30 -12.95
N ALA A 42 3.81 -18.57 -11.66
CA ALA A 42 3.95 -17.56 -10.62
C ALA A 42 5.04 -16.49 -10.93
N PHE A 43 6.13 -16.89 -11.59
CA PHE A 43 7.28 -16.02 -11.85
C PHE A 43 7.31 -15.46 -13.28
N ARG A 44 6.36 -15.84 -14.15
CA ARG A 44 6.32 -15.42 -15.56
C ARG A 44 6.22 -13.90 -15.74
N THR A 45 5.49 -13.20 -14.87
CA THR A 45 5.39 -11.73 -14.96
C THR A 45 6.71 -11.02 -14.63
N ARG A 46 7.53 -11.60 -13.74
CA ARG A 46 8.87 -11.11 -13.41
C ARG A 46 9.85 -11.44 -14.53
N ALA A 47 9.83 -12.68 -15.02
CA ALA A 47 10.63 -13.13 -16.16
C ALA A 47 10.39 -12.26 -17.40
N LEU A 48 9.13 -11.95 -17.72
CA LEU A 48 8.77 -11.11 -18.87
C LEU A 48 9.35 -9.70 -18.78
N ARG A 49 9.33 -9.08 -17.59
CA ARG A 49 9.90 -7.75 -17.37
C ARG A 49 11.43 -7.76 -17.52
N LEU A 50 12.10 -8.76 -16.97
CA LEU A 50 13.55 -8.93 -17.11
C LEU A 50 13.94 -9.14 -18.57
N LEU A 51 13.23 -10.03 -19.26
CA LEU A 51 13.46 -10.36 -20.65
C LEU A 51 13.23 -9.16 -21.56
N ALA A 52 12.12 -8.43 -21.41
CA ALA A 52 11.85 -7.21 -22.19
C ALA A 52 12.97 -6.16 -22.01
N GLY A 53 13.46 -5.96 -20.77
CA GLY A 53 14.58 -5.07 -20.48
C GLY A 53 15.85 -5.48 -21.22
N LYS A 54 16.28 -6.75 -21.07
CA LYS A 54 17.52 -7.24 -21.70
C LYS A 54 17.43 -7.34 -23.21
N VAL A 55 16.28 -7.71 -23.78
CA VAL A 55 16.06 -7.71 -25.24
C VAL A 55 16.20 -6.31 -25.82
N SER A 56 15.68 -5.28 -25.16
CA SER A 56 15.88 -3.89 -25.63
C SER A 56 17.34 -3.44 -25.62
N LEU A 57 18.15 -3.95 -24.68
CA LEU A 57 19.57 -3.66 -24.61
C LEU A 57 20.33 -4.43 -25.70
N ALA A 58 20.00 -5.70 -25.90
CA ALA A 58 20.56 -6.54 -26.96
C ALA A 58 20.32 -5.93 -28.35
N ALA A 59 19.09 -5.49 -28.64
CA ALA A 59 18.76 -4.84 -29.91
C ALA A 59 19.63 -3.60 -30.19
N ARG A 60 19.99 -2.83 -29.16
CA ARG A 60 20.89 -1.68 -29.30
C ARG A 60 22.32 -2.12 -29.59
N VAL A 61 22.82 -3.14 -28.88
CA VAL A 61 24.16 -3.70 -29.10
C VAL A 61 24.29 -4.24 -30.53
N ASP A 62 23.26 -4.92 -31.02
CA ASP A 62 23.20 -5.47 -32.38
C ASP A 62 23.19 -4.35 -33.43
N PHE A 63 22.46 -3.26 -33.18
CA PHE A 63 22.45 -2.10 -34.07
C PHE A 63 23.84 -1.47 -34.26
N PHE A 64 24.64 -1.37 -33.20
CA PHE A 64 26.01 -0.87 -33.28
C PHE A 64 27.02 -1.93 -33.75
N GLY A 65 26.62 -3.20 -33.91
CA GLY A 65 27.49 -4.27 -34.39
C GLY A 65 28.72 -4.57 -33.51
N GLN A 66 28.71 -4.15 -32.24
CA GLN A 66 29.88 -4.21 -31.35
C GLN A 66 30.23 -5.62 -30.86
N SER A 67 29.39 -6.62 -31.09
CA SER A 67 29.54 -7.98 -30.56
C SER A 67 29.07 -9.00 -31.59
N LYS A 68 29.80 -9.16 -32.69
CA LYS A 68 29.45 -10.08 -33.78
C LYS A 68 29.38 -11.55 -33.34
N GLU A 69 30.16 -11.94 -32.33
CA GLU A 69 30.19 -13.30 -31.78
C GLU A 69 29.06 -13.59 -30.78
N GLY A 70 28.24 -12.58 -30.45
CA GLY A 70 27.08 -12.74 -29.56
C GLY A 70 27.42 -12.91 -28.07
N GLU A 71 28.66 -12.68 -27.65
CA GLU A 71 29.10 -12.79 -26.24
C GLU A 71 28.23 -11.97 -25.29
N LYS A 72 27.96 -10.70 -25.64
CA LYS A 72 27.09 -9.82 -24.84
C LYS A 72 25.68 -10.40 -24.69
N GLY A 73 25.16 -11.03 -25.74
CA GLY A 73 23.85 -11.70 -25.73
C GLY A 73 23.82 -12.90 -24.79
N LYS A 74 24.87 -13.74 -24.81
CA LYS A 74 25.03 -14.88 -23.90
C LYS A 74 25.10 -14.43 -22.44
N ALA A 75 25.90 -13.40 -22.14
CA ALA A 75 25.99 -12.81 -20.81
C ALA A 75 24.63 -12.31 -20.29
N MET A 76 23.87 -11.58 -21.13
CA MET A 76 22.53 -11.12 -20.75
C MET A 76 21.55 -12.26 -20.51
N ARG A 77 21.65 -13.37 -21.27
CA ARG A 77 20.85 -14.58 -21.04
C ARG A 77 21.17 -15.22 -19.69
N GLU A 78 22.45 -15.35 -19.35
CA GLU A 78 22.88 -15.88 -18.07
C GLU A 78 22.40 -15.02 -16.89
N GLU A 79 22.47 -13.69 -17.02
CA GLU A 79 21.95 -12.77 -16.00
C GLU A 79 20.44 -12.98 -15.74
N ILE A 80 19.65 -13.19 -16.81
CA ILE A 80 18.22 -13.50 -16.67
C ILE A 80 18.05 -14.81 -15.90
N VAL A 81 18.77 -15.86 -16.27
CA VAL A 81 18.69 -17.18 -15.63
C VAL A 81 19.08 -17.09 -14.15
N ARG A 82 20.21 -16.43 -13.82
CA ARG A 82 20.65 -16.22 -12.43
C ARG A 82 19.61 -15.45 -11.61
N ALA A 83 19.01 -14.40 -12.19
CA ALA A 83 17.97 -13.63 -11.51
C ALA A 83 16.68 -14.43 -11.28
N LEU A 84 16.35 -15.37 -12.18
CA LEU A 84 15.19 -16.25 -12.03
C LEU A 84 15.42 -17.36 -11.02
N ILE A 85 16.60 -17.95 -10.98
CA ILE A 85 16.98 -18.93 -9.94
C ILE A 85 16.87 -18.28 -8.56
N LYS A 86 17.49 -17.12 -8.37
CA LYS A 86 17.40 -16.33 -7.13
C LYS A 86 15.96 -15.92 -6.78
N ALA A 87 15.10 -15.78 -7.77
CA ALA A 87 13.69 -15.46 -7.53
C ALA A 87 12.87 -16.67 -7.05
N GLN A 88 13.25 -17.87 -7.49
CA GLN A 88 12.60 -19.13 -7.12
C GLN A 88 13.05 -19.63 -5.75
N GLU A 89 14.25 -19.23 -5.32
CA GLU A 89 14.73 -19.52 -3.97
C GLU A 89 13.70 -19.05 -2.93
N PRO A 90 13.25 -19.95 -2.04
CA PRO A 90 12.29 -19.58 -1.00
C PRO A 90 12.91 -18.50 -0.11
N PRO A 91 12.12 -17.51 0.34
CA PRO A 91 12.65 -16.52 1.27
C PRO A 91 13.15 -17.22 2.53
N PRO A 92 14.29 -16.76 3.10
CA PRO A 92 14.79 -17.33 4.35
C PRO A 92 13.73 -17.21 5.44
N ALA A 93 13.61 -18.24 6.26
CA ALA A 93 12.58 -18.31 7.30
C ALA A 93 12.67 -17.08 8.21
N PRO A 94 11.54 -16.39 8.49
CA PRO A 94 11.55 -15.24 9.37
C PRO A 94 11.97 -15.69 10.77
N GLN A 95 13.11 -15.18 11.24
CA GLN A 95 13.54 -15.39 12.62
C GLN A 95 12.57 -14.69 13.56
N LYS A 96 12.19 -15.38 14.65
CA LYS A 96 11.35 -14.79 15.70
C LYS A 96 12.12 -13.65 16.35
N LYS A 97 11.74 -12.41 16.04
CA LYS A 97 12.29 -11.23 16.70
C LYS A 97 11.83 -11.26 18.16
N ALA A 98 12.78 -11.26 19.09
CA ALA A 98 12.48 -11.11 20.49
C ALA A 98 11.69 -9.82 20.71
N LEU A 99 10.75 -9.85 21.66
CA LEU A 99 10.07 -8.63 22.08
C LEU A 99 11.11 -7.62 22.56
N PRO A 100 10.91 -6.32 22.33
CA PRO A 100 11.74 -5.31 22.95
C PRO A 100 11.68 -5.49 24.47
N ALA A 101 12.83 -5.36 25.13
CA ALA A 101 12.89 -5.42 26.59
C ALA A 101 11.87 -4.44 27.19
N PRO A 102 11.15 -4.82 28.26
CA PRO A 102 10.29 -3.90 28.98
C PRO A 102 11.09 -2.66 29.40
N ASP A 103 10.65 -1.49 28.97
CA ASP A 103 11.30 -0.22 29.30
C ASP A 103 10.46 0.52 30.36
N GLU A 104 11.08 0.83 31.49
CA GLU A 104 10.47 1.60 32.59
C GLU A 104 10.57 3.12 32.36
N ARG A 105 11.29 3.56 31.32
CA ARG A 105 11.52 4.98 31.07
C ARG A 105 10.25 5.71 30.66
N ALA A 106 10.06 6.90 31.26
CA ALA A 106 8.97 7.79 30.87
C ALA A 106 9.17 8.29 29.42
N ARG A 107 8.13 8.12 28.59
CA ARG A 107 8.14 8.61 27.20
C ARG A 107 8.13 10.15 27.15
N PRO A 108 8.82 10.78 26.18
CA PRO A 108 8.83 12.23 26.05
C PRO A 108 7.44 12.78 25.73
N LYS A 109 7.03 13.80 26.47
CA LYS A 109 5.72 14.44 26.33
C LYS A 109 5.77 15.49 25.22
N ARG A 110 4.74 15.53 24.35
CA ARG A 110 4.61 16.51 23.26
C ARG A 110 3.29 17.26 23.35
N GLY A 111 3.32 18.58 23.16
CA GLY A 111 2.17 19.48 23.36
C GLY A 111 1.43 19.94 22.11
N GLY A 112 1.86 19.55 20.90
CA GLY A 112 1.33 20.10 19.64
C GLY A 112 -0.05 19.59 19.22
N LYS A 113 -0.75 20.34 18.36
CA LYS A 113 -2.12 20.02 17.86
C LYS A 113 -2.25 18.61 17.27
N LYS A 114 -1.27 18.16 16.47
CA LYS A 114 -1.24 16.80 15.91
C LYS A 114 -1.16 15.73 17.00
N TYR A 115 -0.30 15.96 18.01
CA TYR A 115 -0.12 15.01 19.11
C TYR A 115 -1.34 14.99 20.04
N ARG A 116 -1.95 16.14 20.31
CA ARG A 116 -3.22 16.23 21.07
C ARG A 116 -4.33 15.42 20.40
N ARG A 117 -4.55 15.59 19.09
CA ARG A 117 -5.53 14.80 18.32
C ARG A 117 -5.26 13.28 18.35
N MET A 118 -3.99 12.88 18.25
CA MET A 118 -3.61 11.47 18.38
C MET A 118 -3.88 10.94 19.78
N LYS A 119 -3.58 11.72 20.82
CA LYS A 119 -3.85 11.38 22.22
C LYS A 119 -5.34 11.22 22.46
N GLU A 120 -6.16 12.19 22.03
CA GLU A 120 -7.63 12.18 22.13
C GLU A 120 -8.28 10.96 21.46
N LYS A 121 -7.66 10.40 20.40
CA LYS A 121 -8.16 9.18 19.73
C LYS A 121 -7.98 7.91 20.58
N TYR A 122 -6.90 7.83 21.36
CA TYR A 122 -6.55 6.64 22.15
C TYR A 122 -6.90 6.79 23.63
N GLU A 123 -7.01 8.02 24.14
CA GLU A 123 -7.43 8.30 25.50
C GLU A 123 -8.92 8.02 25.67
N LEU A 124 -9.29 7.60 26.89
CA LEU A 124 -10.69 7.50 27.27
C LEU A 124 -11.36 8.86 27.13
N THR A 125 -12.47 8.90 26.39
CA THR A 125 -13.26 10.11 26.25
C THR A 125 -13.85 10.52 27.60
N GLU A 126 -14.20 11.79 27.75
CA GLU A 126 -14.76 12.32 29.00
C GLU A 126 -16.04 11.59 29.43
N VAL A 127 -16.85 11.19 28.45
CA VAL A 127 -18.05 10.37 28.67
C VAL A 127 -17.68 8.99 29.22
N HIS A 128 -16.64 8.34 28.69
CA HIS A 128 -16.18 7.05 29.22
C HIS A 128 -15.60 7.21 30.63
N LYS A 129 -14.92 8.33 30.93
CA LYS A 129 -14.47 8.63 32.29
C LYS A 129 -15.63 8.81 33.27
N GLN A 130 -16.76 9.39 32.84
CA GLN A 130 -17.97 9.54 33.65
C GLN A 130 -18.71 8.22 33.85
N LEU A 131 -18.78 7.38 32.80
CA LEU A 131 -19.32 6.01 32.90
C LEU A 131 -18.51 5.18 33.91
N ASN A 132 -17.20 5.34 33.95
CA ASN A 132 -16.33 4.61 34.88
C ASN A 132 -16.29 5.18 36.31
N ARG A 133 -17.03 6.26 36.59
CA ARG A 133 -17.19 6.79 37.96
C ARG A 133 -18.46 6.21 38.56
N MET A 134 -18.37 5.70 39.78
CA MET A 134 -19.49 5.11 40.52
C MET A 134 -19.65 5.85 41.85
N GLN A 135 -20.89 6.12 42.27
CA GLN A 135 -21.17 6.72 43.57
C GLN A 135 -21.50 5.61 44.57
N PHE A 136 -20.78 5.61 45.68
CA PHE A 136 -20.94 4.64 46.74
C PHE A 136 -22.32 4.75 47.42
N GLY A 137 -22.90 3.61 47.76
CA GLY A 137 -24.17 3.52 48.51
C GLY A 137 -25.45 3.80 47.72
N VAL A 138 -25.38 3.98 46.40
CA VAL A 138 -26.56 4.23 45.55
C VAL A 138 -26.48 3.34 44.31
N GLU A 139 -27.54 2.58 44.06
CA GLU A 139 -27.66 1.68 42.91
C GLU A 139 -27.45 2.40 41.57
N GLU A 140 -26.93 1.68 40.58
CA GLU A 140 -26.60 2.22 39.27
C GLU A 140 -27.74 2.03 38.28
N ASP A 141 -27.98 3.06 37.45
CA ASP A 141 -28.86 2.91 36.29
C ASP A 141 -28.19 2.00 35.26
N GLN A 142 -28.85 0.89 34.94
CA GLN A 142 -28.35 -0.10 33.99
C GLN A 142 -29.02 0.10 32.63
N ASN A 143 -28.24 -0.02 31.55
CA ASN A 143 -28.81 -0.14 30.21
C ASN A 143 -29.33 -1.57 29.98
N GLY A 144 -30.63 -1.70 29.74
CA GLY A 144 -31.37 -2.98 29.68
C GLY A 144 -30.96 -3.95 28.57
N LEU A 145 -30.10 -3.57 27.62
CA LEU A 145 -29.63 -4.48 26.58
C LEU A 145 -28.51 -5.43 27.05
N LYS A 146 -27.70 -5.04 28.06
CA LYS A 146 -26.55 -5.82 28.54
C LYS A 146 -26.22 -5.62 30.03
N ALA A 147 -27.15 -5.10 30.83
CA ALA A 147 -26.91 -4.74 32.24
C ALA A 147 -25.66 -3.87 32.44
N LYS A 148 -25.32 -3.03 31.46
CA LYS A 148 -24.13 -2.18 31.54
C LYS A 148 -24.45 -0.96 32.39
N GLY A 149 -23.79 -0.84 33.53
CA GLY A 149 -23.91 0.31 34.43
C GLY A 149 -23.53 1.60 33.71
N LEU A 150 -24.38 2.62 33.88
CA LEU A 150 -24.14 3.97 33.36
C LEU A 150 -23.31 4.82 34.32
N GLY A 151 -22.91 4.28 35.48
CA GLY A 151 -22.14 4.98 36.51
C GLY A 151 -22.75 6.35 36.84
N MET A 152 -21.92 7.38 36.88
CA MET A 152 -22.36 8.76 37.13
C MET A 152 -23.09 9.42 35.95
N LEU A 153 -23.07 8.83 34.75
CA LEU A 153 -23.81 9.38 33.61
C LEU A 153 -25.32 9.20 33.80
N GLY A 154 -25.76 8.08 34.38
CA GLY A 154 -27.17 7.77 34.66
C GLY A 154 -27.85 8.80 35.56
N LYS A 155 -27.15 9.21 36.63
CA LYS A 155 -27.70 10.12 37.66
C LYS A 155 -27.88 11.57 37.21
N SER A 156 -27.14 12.00 36.17
CA SER A 156 -27.31 13.33 35.57
C SER A 156 -28.61 13.47 34.75
N ILE A 157 -29.36 12.37 34.60
CA ILE A 157 -30.56 12.21 33.75
C ILE A 157 -31.84 12.35 34.58
N ALA A 158 -31.92 13.27 35.54
CA ALA A 158 -33.20 13.65 36.16
C ALA A 158 -34.23 14.17 35.12
N SER A 159 -33.80 14.44 33.88
CA SER A 159 -34.62 14.95 32.77
C SER A 159 -34.70 14.03 31.54
N GLY A 160 -34.35 12.74 31.64
CA GLY A 160 -34.54 11.75 30.55
C GLY A 160 -33.68 11.93 29.28
N ARG A 161 -32.83 12.96 29.19
CA ARG A 161 -32.06 13.31 27.99
C ARG A 161 -30.58 13.49 28.32
N LEU A 162 -29.72 12.69 27.69
CA LEU A 162 -28.26 12.81 27.80
C LEU A 162 -27.80 14.18 27.25
N LYS A 163 -27.35 15.08 28.12
CA LYS A 163 -26.79 16.40 27.75
C LYS A 163 -25.34 16.29 27.24
N ILE A 164 -25.02 15.29 26.43
CA ILE A 164 -23.71 15.24 25.76
C ILE A 164 -23.89 15.94 24.42
N GLN A 165 -23.72 17.26 24.41
CA GLN A 165 -23.67 18.00 23.15
C GLN A 165 -22.41 17.59 22.40
N ALA A 166 -22.56 16.87 21.28
CA ALA A 166 -21.45 16.55 20.40
C ALA A 166 -20.85 17.87 19.88
N LYS A 167 -19.58 18.13 20.21
CA LYS A 167 -18.86 19.28 19.66
C LYS A 167 -18.76 19.07 18.15
N GLN A 168 -19.53 19.81 17.36
CA GLN A 168 -19.53 19.72 15.91
C GLN A 168 -18.12 20.01 15.40
N GLN A 169 -17.40 18.98 14.96
CA GLN A 169 -16.16 19.18 14.22
C GLN A 169 -16.55 19.76 12.87
N LYS A 170 -16.29 21.06 12.65
CA LYS A 170 -16.38 21.67 11.31
C LYS A 170 -15.49 20.84 10.37
N LYS A 171 -16.12 20.02 9.52
CA LYS A 171 -15.46 19.41 8.37
C LYS A 171 -15.03 20.58 7.48
N LEU A 172 -13.72 20.82 7.40
CA LEU A 172 -13.17 21.65 6.34
C LEU A 172 -13.49 20.92 5.03
N GLN A 173 -14.34 21.52 4.22
CA GLN A 173 -14.61 21.04 2.87
C GLN A 173 -13.30 21.10 2.09
N PRO A 174 -12.95 20.09 1.27
CA PRO A 174 -11.82 20.22 0.36
C PRO A 174 -12.19 21.29 -0.68
N ASN A 175 -11.44 22.39 -0.72
CA ASN A 175 -11.57 23.36 -1.79
C ASN A 175 -11.31 22.66 -3.13
N SER A 176 -12.35 22.57 -3.95
CA SER A 176 -12.27 22.22 -5.36
C SER A 176 -11.69 23.39 -6.14
N ALA A 177 -10.43 23.75 -5.85
CA ALA A 177 -9.65 24.60 -6.73
C ALA A 177 -8.78 23.69 -7.59
N ALA A 178 -9.22 23.56 -8.84
CA ALA A 178 -8.56 22.81 -9.89
C ALA A 178 -7.07 23.14 -9.97
N GLY A 179 -6.26 22.09 -10.17
CA GLY A 179 -4.82 22.23 -10.37
C GLY A 179 -4.51 23.08 -11.60
N THR A 180 -3.80 24.18 -11.38
CA THR A 180 -2.90 24.75 -12.36
C THR A 180 -1.51 24.15 -12.11
N PHE A 181 -1.11 23.23 -12.99
CA PHE A 181 0.26 22.74 -13.07
C PHE A 181 1.17 23.92 -13.42
N PHE A 182 2.03 24.33 -12.49
CA PHE A 182 3.12 25.25 -12.77
C PHE A 182 4.25 24.46 -13.46
N THR A 183 4.27 24.48 -14.79
CA THR A 183 5.40 24.00 -15.59
C THR A 183 6.49 25.06 -15.62
N PRO A 184 7.77 24.75 -15.31
CA PRO A 184 8.85 25.69 -15.55
C PRO A 184 9.25 25.59 -17.03
N SER A 185 8.75 26.51 -17.85
CA SER A 185 9.17 26.63 -19.25
C SER A 185 9.41 28.09 -19.62
N SER A 186 10.54 28.64 -19.16
CA SER A 186 11.33 29.64 -19.89
C SER A 186 12.58 30.04 -19.08
N LEU A 187 13.66 29.26 -19.19
CA LEU A 187 14.99 29.85 -19.12
C LEU A 187 15.23 30.51 -20.48
N ARG A 188 14.82 31.77 -20.61
CA ARG A 188 15.15 32.62 -21.75
C ARG A 188 16.23 33.59 -21.29
N LEU A 189 17.38 33.42 -21.93
CA LEU A 189 18.54 34.31 -22.02
C LEU A 189 18.43 35.69 -21.35
N PHE A 190 19.39 36.00 -20.48
CA PHE A 190 19.93 37.34 -20.32
C PHE A 190 21.45 37.27 -20.41
N LEU A 191 21.98 37.81 -21.51
CA LEU A 191 23.38 38.15 -21.74
C LEU A 191 23.37 39.58 -22.32
N GLN A 192 24.31 40.41 -21.85
CA GLN A 192 24.58 41.84 -22.14
C GLN A 192 23.63 42.82 -21.41
N ASP A 193 24.11 43.79 -20.64
CA ASP A 193 25.42 44.47 -20.63
C ASP A 193 26.35 44.16 -19.43
#